data_AF-A0ABD1HSZ0-F1
#
_entry.id   AF-A0ABD1HSZ0-F1
#
_cell.length_a   1.000
_cell.length_b   1.000
_cell.length_c   1.000
_cell.angle_alpha   90.00
_cell.angle_beta   90.00
_cell.angle_gamma   90.00
#
_symmetry.space_group_name_H-M   'P 1'
#
loop_
_entity.id
_entity.type
_entity.pdbx_description
1 polymer ?
#
loop_
_entity_poly.entity_id
_entity_poly.type
_entity_poly.pdbx_seq_one_letter_code
_entity_poly.pdbx_strand_id
1 'polypeptide(L)'
;MLTYLKSPEFALDPSFPRFHLPQPLQRPVLRADPSIVTRRLSEDDKFLIFASDGLWEFLTNQEAVEIVHNNQRAGIAKRLLVSALERAGRIRRMPYEEIKKLDNGVRRHVHDDVSIVVVFIDHEMLDGDDTATSELSVRGFVDVVGPSNFDFS
;
A
#
# COMPACT_ATOMS: atom_id res chain seq x y z
N MET A 1 -1.60 16.89 12.61
CA MET A 1 -1.78 16.14 13.87
C MET A 1 -0.51 15.40 14.28
N LEU A 2 0.15 14.63 13.38
CA LEU A 2 1.37 13.88 13.70
C LEU A 2 2.63 14.72 13.95
N THR A 3 2.67 15.98 13.48
CA THR A 3 3.83 16.88 13.64
C THR A 3 4.15 17.18 15.11
N TYR A 4 3.13 17.23 15.97
CA TYR A 4 3.23 17.55 17.40
C TYR A 4 3.83 16.41 18.24
N LEU A 5 3.89 15.19 17.67
CA LEU A 5 4.45 13.99 18.30
C LEU A 5 5.92 13.74 17.88
N LYS A 6 6.44 14.55 16.94
CA LYS A 6 7.81 14.42 16.40
C LYS A 6 8.82 15.24 17.18
N SER A 7 8.50 16.47 17.59
CA SER A 7 9.42 17.29 18.39
C SER A 7 8.67 18.10 19.46
N PRO A 8 9.27 18.31 20.65
CA PRO A 8 8.68 19.12 21.71
C PRO A 8 8.41 20.58 21.30
N GLU A 9 9.20 21.12 20.37
CA GLU A 9 9.04 22.49 19.85
C GLU A 9 7.75 22.72 19.04
N PHE A 10 7.11 21.63 18.59
CA PHE A 10 5.80 21.68 17.96
C PHE A 10 4.68 21.29 18.94
N ALA A 11 4.98 20.93 20.20
CA ALA A 11 3.94 20.62 21.17
C ALA A 11 3.03 21.84 21.35
N LEU A 12 1.73 21.63 21.17
CA LEU A 12 0.74 22.71 21.17
C LEU A 12 0.65 23.37 22.56
N ASP A 13 0.45 24.68 22.54
CA ASP A 13 0.18 25.49 23.72
C ASP A 13 -1.11 25.03 24.45
N PRO A 14 -1.21 25.18 25.78
CA PRO A 14 -2.41 24.88 26.56
C PRO A 14 -3.72 25.52 26.05
N SER A 15 -3.65 26.54 25.20
CA SER A 15 -4.79 27.19 24.53
C SER A 15 -5.45 26.36 23.41
N PHE A 16 -4.89 25.21 23.01
CA PHE A 16 -5.46 24.31 21.99
C PHE A 16 -6.08 23.02 22.58
N PRO A 17 -7.31 23.06 23.14
CA PRO A 17 -7.85 22.02 24.03
C PRO A 17 -8.05 20.61 23.40
N ARG A 18 -7.91 20.45 22.09
CA ARG A 18 -8.19 19.17 21.40
C ARG A 18 -7.03 18.17 21.40
N PHE A 19 -5.80 18.60 21.68
CA PHE A 19 -4.61 17.75 21.51
C PHE A 19 -3.65 17.85 22.70
N HIS A 20 -4.20 17.91 23.91
CA HIS A 20 -3.41 17.97 25.14
C HIS A 20 -2.93 16.59 25.53
N LEU A 21 -1.62 16.42 25.59
CA LEU A 21 -1.02 15.27 26.27
C LEU A 21 -0.96 15.61 27.77
N PRO A 22 -1.45 14.72 28.66
CA PRO A 22 -1.47 14.97 30.10
C PRO A 22 -0.07 15.13 30.70
N GLN A 23 0.97 14.64 30.02
CA GLN A 23 2.37 14.89 30.34
C GLN A 23 3.13 15.29 29.06
N PRO A 24 4.01 16.30 29.12
CA PRO A 24 4.89 16.65 28.00
C PRO A 24 5.77 15.46 27.59
N LEU A 25 5.90 15.23 26.28
CA LEU A 25 6.79 14.20 25.76
C LEU A 25 8.24 14.59 26.04
N GLN A 26 8.96 13.73 26.76
CA GLN A 26 10.38 13.95 27.06
C GLN A 26 11.30 13.61 25.88
N ARG A 27 10.79 12.92 24.86
CA ARG A 27 11.50 12.55 23.63
C ARG A 27 10.52 12.36 22.47
N PRO A 28 10.95 12.49 21.21
CA PRO A 28 10.17 12.11 20.03
C PRO A 28 9.61 10.69 20.17
N VAL A 29 8.29 10.51 19.98
CA VAL A 29 7.65 9.17 20.03
C VAL A 29 7.35 8.60 18.65
N LEU A 30 7.49 9.41 17.61
CA LEU A 30 7.36 8.99 16.22
C LEU A 30 8.69 9.20 15.49
N ARG A 31 9.12 8.17 14.75
CA ARG A 31 10.27 8.23 13.84
C ARG A 31 9.78 7.98 12.42
N ALA A 32 10.42 8.64 11.45
CA ALA A 32 10.18 8.42 10.03
C ALA A 32 11.29 7.56 9.39
N ASP A 33 12.21 7.04 10.20
CA ASP A 33 13.28 6.14 9.75
C ASP A 33 12.66 4.80 9.32
N PRO A 34 12.84 4.37 8.05
CA PRO A 34 12.29 3.11 7.59
C PRO A 34 13.12 1.93 8.12
N SER A 35 12.49 0.75 8.15
CA SER A 35 13.23 -0.51 8.25
C SER A 35 13.74 -0.90 6.86
N ILE A 36 15.04 -1.19 6.74
CA ILE A 36 15.68 -1.57 5.48
C ILE A 36 16.01 -3.06 5.53
N VAL A 37 15.51 -3.81 4.55
CA VAL A 37 15.80 -5.23 4.37
C VAL A 37 16.33 -5.43 2.95
N THR A 38 17.48 -6.10 2.83
CA THR A 38 18.09 -6.45 1.54
C THR A 38 18.02 -7.96 1.35
N ARG A 39 17.57 -8.40 0.18
CA ARG A 39 17.51 -9.82 -0.20
C ARG A 39 18.08 -9.99 -1.60
N ARG A 40 18.91 -11.00 -1.78
CA ARG A 40 19.36 -11.43 -3.11
C ARG A 40 18.23 -12.26 -3.76
N LEU A 41 17.85 -11.87 -4.97
CA LEU A 41 16.83 -12.61 -5.73
C LEU A 41 17.35 -14.00 -6.10
N SER A 42 16.49 -15.00 -5.98
CA SER A 42 16.65 -16.35 -6.52
C SER A 42 15.86 -16.49 -7.81
N GLU A 43 16.24 -17.43 -8.69
CA GLU A 43 15.48 -17.80 -9.89
C GLU A 43 14.02 -18.20 -9.56
N ASP A 44 13.76 -18.65 -8.33
CA ASP A 44 12.43 -18.99 -7.83
C ASP A 44 11.55 -17.77 -7.53
N ASP A 45 12.14 -16.57 -7.35
CA ASP A 45 11.40 -15.36 -7.01
C ASP A 45 10.70 -14.78 -8.25
N LYS A 46 9.38 -14.98 -8.38
CA LYS A 46 8.65 -14.59 -9.62
C LYS A 46 8.05 -13.19 -9.59
N PHE A 47 7.68 -12.69 -8.41
CA PHE A 47 7.05 -11.38 -8.26
C PHE A 47 7.13 -10.86 -6.82
N LEU A 48 6.89 -9.55 -6.67
CA LEU A 48 6.74 -8.85 -5.40
C LEU A 48 5.38 -8.16 -5.36
N ILE A 49 4.69 -8.24 -4.22
CA ILE A 49 3.44 -7.52 -3.97
C ILE A 49 3.70 -6.46 -2.90
N PHE A 50 3.56 -5.20 -3.27
CA PHE A 50 3.49 -4.09 -2.31
C PHE A 50 2.03 -3.67 -2.18
N ALA A 51 1.52 -3.57 -0.96
CA ALA A 51 0.19 -3.04 -0.74
C ALA A 51 0.07 -2.35 0.62
N SER A 52 -0.88 -1.42 0.73
CA SER A 52 -1.30 -0.84 2.01
C SER A 52 -1.98 -1.90 2.88
N ASP A 53 -2.08 -1.61 4.18
CA ASP A 53 -2.83 -2.39 5.16
C ASP A 53 -4.26 -2.73 4.70
N GLY A 54 -4.93 -1.82 4.00
CA GLY A 54 -6.26 -2.05 3.44
C GLY A 54 -6.40 -3.30 2.56
N LEU A 55 -5.32 -3.81 1.93
CA LEU A 55 -5.35 -5.13 1.28
C LEU A 55 -5.26 -6.27 2.30
N TRP A 56 -4.27 -6.16 3.19
CA TRP A 56 -3.88 -7.20 4.14
C TRP A 56 -4.87 -7.38 5.29
N GLU A 57 -5.78 -6.43 5.50
CA GLU A 57 -6.94 -6.59 6.39
C GLU A 57 -7.90 -7.70 5.92
N PHE A 58 -7.95 -7.97 4.62
CA PHE A 58 -8.93 -8.88 4.03
C PHE A 58 -8.31 -10.11 3.38
N LEU A 59 -7.06 -10.04 2.94
CA LEU A 59 -6.34 -11.16 2.32
C LEU A 59 -5.10 -11.51 3.14
N THR A 60 -4.88 -12.81 3.33
CA THR A 60 -3.60 -13.32 3.82
C THR A 60 -2.53 -13.20 2.74
N ASN A 61 -1.26 -13.19 3.15
CA ASN A 61 -0.13 -13.18 2.23
C ASN A 61 -0.21 -14.33 1.22
N GLN A 62 -0.62 -15.51 1.68
CA GLN A 62 -0.72 -16.71 0.86
C GLN A 62 -1.85 -16.61 -0.18
N GLU A 63 -3.04 -16.14 0.21
CA GLU A 63 -4.15 -15.91 -0.73
C GLU A 63 -3.76 -14.89 -1.82
N ALA A 64 -3.07 -13.82 -1.44
CA ALA A 64 -2.60 -12.82 -2.41
C ALA A 64 -1.58 -13.42 -3.40
N VAL A 65 -0.63 -14.22 -2.91
CA VAL A 65 0.34 -14.94 -3.74
C VAL A 65 -0.36 -15.90 -4.70
N GLU A 66 -1.35 -16.66 -4.23
CA GLU A 66 -2.12 -17.60 -5.06
C GLU A 66 -2.93 -16.88 -6.14
N ILE A 67 -3.54 -15.73 -5.81
CA ILE A 67 -4.24 -14.91 -6.80
C ILE A 67 -3.27 -14.44 -7.89
N VAL A 68 -2.09 -13.93 -7.52
CA VAL A 68 -1.10 -13.48 -8.51
C VAL A 68 -0.54 -14.62 -9.33
N HIS A 69 -0.23 -15.75 -8.71
CA HIS A 69 0.36 -16.91 -9.37
C HIS A 69 -0.60 -17.58 -10.37
N ASN A 70 -1.90 -17.66 -10.03
CA ASN A 70 -2.87 -18.43 -10.82
C ASN A 70 -3.61 -17.60 -11.89
N ASN A 71 -3.28 -16.33 -12.07
CA ASN A 71 -3.99 -15.44 -12.99
C ASN A 71 -3.03 -14.70 -13.94
N GLN A 72 -3.58 -14.16 -15.02
CA GLN A 72 -2.80 -13.36 -15.98
C GLN A 72 -2.29 -12.06 -15.33
N ARG A 73 -1.11 -11.60 -15.75
CA ARG A 73 -0.48 -10.35 -15.28
C ARG A 73 -1.39 -9.13 -15.54
N ALA A 74 -2.07 -9.12 -16.68
CA ALA A 74 -2.98 -8.05 -17.06
C ALA A 74 -4.14 -7.92 -16.07
N GLY A 75 -4.29 -6.75 -15.45
CA GLY A 75 -5.35 -6.47 -14.48
C GLY A 75 -5.16 -7.14 -13.12
N ILE A 76 -3.97 -7.66 -12.79
CA ILE A 76 -3.78 -8.43 -11.57
C ILE A 76 -4.02 -7.62 -10.28
N ALA A 77 -3.59 -6.36 -10.25
CA ALA A 77 -3.84 -5.47 -9.11
C ALA A 77 -5.34 -5.21 -8.89
N LYS A 78 -6.11 -5.04 -9.98
CA LYS A 78 -7.57 -4.92 -9.93
C LYS A 78 -8.21 -6.19 -9.40
N ARG A 79 -7.69 -7.36 -9.76
CA ARG A 79 -8.19 -8.65 -9.25
C ARG A 79 -7.97 -8.78 -7.75
N LEU A 80 -6.79 -8.44 -7.25
CA LEU A 80 -6.49 -8.39 -5.81
C LEU A 80 -7.44 -7.42 -5.08
N LEU A 81 -7.66 -6.22 -5.63
CA LEU A 81 -8.59 -5.23 -5.08
C LEU A 81 -10.02 -5.79 -4.99
N VAL A 82 -10.52 -6.37 -6.07
CA VAL A 82 -11.87 -6.95 -6.10
C VAL A 82 -11.99 -8.08 -5.08
N SER A 83 -11.03 -9.00 -5.03
CA SER A 83 -11.03 -10.09 -4.05
C SER A 83 -11.05 -9.60 -2.60
N ALA A 84 -10.28 -8.56 -2.28
CA ALA A 84 -10.30 -7.95 -0.96
C ALA A 84 -11.65 -7.28 -0.65
N LEU A 85 -12.22 -6.53 -1.59
CA LEU A 85 -13.51 -5.86 -1.39
C LEU A 85 -14.69 -6.84 -1.32
N GLU A 86 -14.64 -7.95 -2.07
CA GLU A 86 -15.62 -9.04 -1.91
C GLU A 86 -15.54 -9.67 -0.52
N ARG A 87 -14.33 -9.86 0.01
CA ARG A 87 -14.13 -10.40 1.36
C ARG A 87 -14.60 -9.42 2.43
N ALA A 88 -14.29 -8.13 2.29
CA ALA A 88 -14.82 -7.06 3.12
C ALA A 88 -16.37 -7.06 3.10
N GLY A 89 -16.95 -7.18 1.91
CA GLY A 89 -18.39 -7.24 1.71
C GLY A 89 -19.06 -8.42 2.39
N ARG A 90 -18.46 -9.62 2.33
CA ARG A 90 -18.96 -10.79 3.06
C ARG A 90 -18.99 -10.55 4.57
N ILE A 91 -17.95 -9.93 5.13
CA ILE A 91 -17.86 -9.60 6.56
C ILE A 91 -18.93 -8.57 6.95
N ARG A 92 -19.17 -7.57 6.09
CA ARG A 92 -20.12 -6.47 6.34
C ARG A 92 -21.53 -6.73 5.81
N ARG A 93 -21.79 -7.92 5.24
CA ARG A 93 -23.04 -8.30 4.57
C ARG A 93 -23.49 -7.28 3.51
N MET A 94 -22.53 -6.76 2.76
CA MET A 94 -22.73 -5.77 1.69
C MET A 94 -22.11 -6.29 0.39
N PRO A 95 -22.86 -6.38 -0.72
CA PRO A 95 -22.29 -6.81 -1.99
C PRO A 95 -21.29 -5.79 -2.52
N TYR A 96 -20.31 -6.26 -3.30
CA TYR A 96 -19.26 -5.42 -3.90
C TYR A 96 -19.81 -4.20 -4.65
N GLU A 97 -20.89 -4.38 -5.42
CA GLU A 97 -21.55 -3.32 -6.17
C GLU A 97 -22.14 -2.19 -5.30
N GLU A 98 -22.48 -2.49 -4.05
CA GLU A 98 -22.93 -1.47 -3.09
C GLU A 98 -21.73 -0.77 -2.45
N ILE A 99 -20.66 -1.51 -2.13
CA ILE A 99 -19.42 -0.93 -1.59
C ILE A 99 -18.85 0.13 -2.53
N LYS A 100 -18.87 -0.15 -3.83
CA LYS A 100 -18.36 0.75 -4.88
C LYS A 100 -19.13 2.08 -4.98
N LYS A 101 -20.36 2.11 -4.49
CA LYS A 101 -21.25 3.29 -4.53
C LYS A 101 -21.21 4.09 -3.22
N LEU A 102 -20.45 3.66 -2.22
CA LEU A 102 -20.35 4.35 -0.95
C LEU A 102 -19.63 5.69 -1.11
N ASP A 103 -20.21 6.73 -0.52
CA ASP A 103 -19.54 8.02 -0.37
C ASP A 103 -18.32 7.91 0.57
N ASN A 104 -17.34 8.78 0.36
CA ASN A 104 -16.05 8.77 1.07
C ASN A 104 -16.16 8.69 2.60
N GLY A 105 -17.20 9.28 3.22
CA GLY A 105 -17.41 9.23 4.67
C GLY A 105 -17.92 7.88 5.19
N VAL A 106 -18.71 7.17 4.40
CA VAL A 106 -19.28 5.86 4.78
C VAL A 106 -18.31 4.73 4.39
N ARG A 107 -17.58 4.88 3.28
CA ARG A 107 -16.59 3.90 2.79
C ARG A 107 -15.59 3.45 3.85
N ARG A 108 -15.03 4.39 4.63
CA ARG A 108 -14.08 4.09 5.73
C ARG A 108 -14.64 3.21 6.84
N HIS A 109 -15.97 3.15 6.99
CA HIS A 109 -16.58 2.22 7.93
C HIS A 109 -16.51 0.80 7.41
N VAL A 110 -16.37 0.57 6.10
CA VAL A 110 -16.35 -0.74 5.44
C VAL A 110 -14.93 -1.21 5.14
N HIS A 111 -14.10 -0.34 4.55
CA HIS A 111 -12.68 -0.60 4.25
C HIS A 111 -11.87 0.71 4.20
N ASP A 112 -10.56 0.66 4.50
CA ASP A 112 -9.66 1.80 4.32
C ASP A 112 -9.19 1.96 2.85
N ASP A 113 -8.32 2.92 2.56
CA ASP A 113 -7.68 3.08 1.27
C ASP A 113 -6.80 1.87 0.90
N VAL A 114 -7.09 1.27 -0.26
CA VAL A 114 -6.37 0.10 -0.77
C VAL A 114 -5.48 0.53 -1.94
N SER A 115 -4.15 0.42 -1.77
CA SER A 115 -3.16 0.62 -2.81
C SER A 115 -2.39 -0.67 -3.04
N ILE A 116 -2.19 -1.07 -4.30
CA ILE A 116 -1.56 -2.35 -4.66
C ILE A 116 -0.63 -2.13 -5.86
N VAL A 117 0.61 -2.61 -5.75
CA VAL A 117 1.61 -2.65 -6.81
C VAL A 117 2.16 -4.07 -6.88
N VAL A 118 2.12 -4.68 -8.07
CA VAL A 118 2.71 -6.00 -8.32
C VAL A 118 3.86 -5.84 -9.31
N VAL A 119 5.05 -6.23 -8.90
CA VAL A 119 6.27 -6.19 -9.72
C VAL A 119 6.60 -7.62 -10.13
N PHE A 120 6.61 -7.90 -11.43
CA PHE A 120 7.03 -9.19 -11.95
C PHE A 120 8.54 -9.17 -12.24
N ILE A 121 9.22 -10.24 -11.84
CA ILE A 121 10.66 -10.38 -12.02
C ILE A 121 10.86 -11.24 -13.28
N ASP A 122 11.66 -10.71 -14.21
CA ASP A 122 12.08 -11.42 -15.41
C ASP A 122 13.54 -11.83 -15.25
N HIS A 123 13.79 -13.11 -14.97
CA HIS A 123 15.14 -13.63 -14.73
C HIS A 123 15.95 -13.77 -16.02
N GLU A 124 15.30 -13.92 -17.18
CA GLU A 124 16.02 -14.01 -18.46
C GLU A 124 16.72 -12.69 -18.80
N MET A 125 16.20 -11.57 -18.31
CA MET A 125 16.82 -10.25 -18.45
C MET A 125 17.91 -9.97 -17.40
N LEU A 126 18.05 -10.81 -16.37
CA LEU A 126 19.07 -10.67 -15.32
C LEU A 126 20.35 -11.44 -15.65
N ASP A 127 20.26 -12.52 -16.41
CA ASP A 127 21.41 -13.35 -16.82
C ASP A 127 22.10 -12.85 -18.10
N GLY A 128 21.47 -11.88 -18.80
CA GLY A 128 21.97 -11.29 -20.03
C GLY A 128 22.85 -10.05 -19.78
N ASP A 129 24.16 -10.28 -19.81
CA ASP A 129 25.26 -9.30 -19.95
C ASP A 129 25.73 -8.57 -18.67
N ASP A 130 27.01 -8.81 -18.35
CA ASP A 130 27.85 -8.13 -17.35
C ASP A 130 28.21 -6.69 -17.83
N THR A 131 27.32 -6.03 -18.57
CA THR A 131 27.51 -4.67 -19.07
C THR A 131 26.64 -3.70 -18.29
N ALA A 132 27.23 -3.14 -17.24
CA ALA A 132 26.84 -1.86 -16.64
C ALA A 132 25.32 -1.61 -16.62
N THR A 133 24.55 -2.45 -15.92
CA THR A 133 23.20 -2.06 -15.51
C THR A 133 23.35 -0.83 -14.63
N SER A 134 23.10 0.34 -15.21
CA SER A 134 23.10 1.60 -14.49
C SER A 134 22.17 1.42 -13.30
N GLU A 135 22.69 1.54 -12.07
CA GLU A 135 21.89 1.50 -10.84
C GLU A 135 20.66 2.39 -11.04
N LEU A 136 19.51 1.76 -11.30
CA LEU A 136 18.28 2.47 -11.61
C LEU A 136 17.56 2.70 -10.29
N SER A 137 18.05 3.72 -9.57
CA SER A 137 17.35 4.25 -8.40
C SER A 137 16.18 5.12 -8.88
N VAL A 138 14.98 4.56 -8.86
CA VAL A 138 13.76 5.30 -9.21
C VAL A 138 13.18 5.93 -7.95
N ARG A 139 13.24 7.26 -7.85
CA ARG A 139 12.55 8.03 -6.82
C ARG A 139 11.12 8.32 -7.27
N GLY A 140 10.15 7.60 -6.70
CA GLY A 140 8.73 7.76 -7.00
C GLY A 140 8.13 9.05 -6.43
N PHE A 141 8.43 10.20 -7.02
CA PHE A 141 7.52 11.37 -7.03
C PHE A 141 7.98 12.42 -8.06
N VAL A 142 7.31 12.43 -9.21
CA VAL A 142 7.16 13.62 -10.05
C VAL A 142 5.67 13.68 -10.35
N ASP A 143 5.00 14.74 -9.90
CA ASP A 143 3.57 14.97 -10.11
C ASP A 143 3.22 14.84 -11.59
N VAL A 144 2.73 13.68 -11.99
CA VAL A 144 2.05 13.48 -13.28
C VAL A 144 0.67 12.96 -12.96
N VAL A 145 -0.23 13.88 -12.63
CA VAL A 145 -1.67 13.64 -12.70
C VAL A 145 -2.03 13.55 -14.17
N GLY A 146 -1.90 12.35 -14.74
CA GLY A 146 -2.42 12.02 -16.07
C GLY A 146 -3.83 11.44 -15.95
N PRO A 147 -4.76 11.77 -16.87
CA PRO A 147 -6.06 11.12 -16.91
C PRO A 147 -5.91 9.61 -17.09
N SER A 148 -6.67 8.84 -16.30
CA SER A 148 -6.69 7.39 -16.35
C SER A 148 -7.30 6.91 -17.66
N ASN A 149 -6.50 6.29 -18.53
CA ASN A 149 -6.97 5.56 -19.72
C ASN A 149 -7.41 4.12 -19.41
N PHE A 150 -7.71 3.79 -18.14
CA PHE A 150 -8.25 2.48 -17.80
C PHE A 150 -9.68 2.37 -18.32
N ASP A 151 -9.84 1.54 -19.36
CA ASP A 151 -11.14 1.16 -19.88
C ASP A 151 -11.81 0.16 -18.91
N PHE A 152 -13.07 0.43 -18.57
CA PHE A 152 -13.83 -0.30 -17.54
C PHE A 152 -14.89 -1.23 -18.15
N SER A 153 -14.70 -1.68 -19.40
CA SER A 153 -15.51 -2.73 -20.03
C SER A 153 -15.24 -4.11 -19.42
#